data_AF-C5DRS3-F1
#
_entry.id   AF-C5DRS3-F1
#
_cell.length_a   1.000
_cell.length_b   1.000
_cell.length_c   1.000
_cell.angle_alpha   90.00
_cell.angle_beta   90.00
_cell.angle_gamma   90.00
#
_symmetry.space_group_name_H-M   'P 1'
#
loop_
_entity.id
_entity.type
_entity.pdbx_description
1 polymer ?
#
loop_
_entity_poly.entity_id
_entity_poly.type
_entity_poly.pdbx_seq_one_letter_code
_entity_poly.pdbx_strand_id
1 'polypeptide(L)'
;MIHAVLIFNKKCQPRLVKFYTPVYLPKQKLLLEQVHELISQRNSDFQSSFLVTPPSLLTTSSDSDSLDDEDIQIIYKNYATLYFTFIVDDQESELAILDLIQTFVEALDRCFTEVSELDLIFNWQTLESVLEEIIQGGMVIDTNVSNIVSSVDELNRASEQSDGSVARLASSSFSSALQAFASGGFAQWASGQ
;
A
#
# COMPACT_ATOMS: atom_id res chain seq x y z
N MET A 1 -4.50 0.38 -17.49
CA MET A 1 -3.69 0.74 -16.30
C MET A 1 -4.44 0.42 -15.02
N ILE A 2 -3.75 0.20 -13.89
CA ILE A 2 -4.37 0.02 -12.57
C ILE A 2 -4.63 1.39 -11.94
N HIS A 3 -5.88 1.73 -11.66
CA HIS A 3 -6.27 3.01 -11.04
C HIS A 3 -6.26 2.96 -9.52
N ALA A 4 -6.69 1.84 -8.93
CA ALA A 4 -6.74 1.68 -7.48
C ALA A 4 -6.68 0.21 -7.04
N VAL A 5 -6.17 0.00 -5.83
CA VAL A 5 -6.16 -1.28 -5.12
C VAL A 5 -6.83 -1.09 -3.78
N LEU A 6 -7.86 -1.91 -3.52
CA LEU A 6 -8.70 -1.87 -2.33
C LEU A 6 -8.73 -3.25 -1.69
N ILE A 7 -8.43 -3.29 -0.39
CA ILE A 7 -8.59 -4.48 0.44
C ILE A 7 -9.53 -4.12 1.57
N PHE A 8 -10.64 -4.85 1.70
CA PHE A 8 -11.62 -4.62 2.75
C PHE A 8 -12.29 -5.92 3.20
N ASN A 9 -12.77 -5.93 4.44
CA ASN A 9 -13.52 -7.06 4.99
C ASN A 9 -14.99 -7.02 4.50
N LYS A 10 -15.70 -8.14 4.65
CA LYS A 10 -17.16 -8.29 4.48
C LYS A 10 -18.00 -7.21 5.17
N LYS A 11 -17.49 -6.56 6.22
CA LYS A 11 -18.15 -5.43 6.92
C LYS A 11 -17.85 -4.03 6.32
N CYS A 12 -17.28 -3.94 5.12
CA CYS A 12 -16.84 -2.67 4.51
C CYS A 12 -15.77 -1.92 5.34
N GLN A 13 -14.95 -2.67 6.07
CA GLN A 13 -13.82 -2.08 6.80
C GLN A 13 -12.58 -2.12 5.91
N PRO A 14 -12.05 -0.97 5.45
CA PRO A 14 -10.83 -0.94 4.65
C PRO A 14 -9.62 -1.38 5.48
N ARG A 15 -8.81 -2.26 4.91
CA ARG A 15 -7.50 -2.69 5.41
C ARG A 15 -6.38 -2.03 4.64
N LEU A 16 -6.57 -1.86 3.33
CA LEU A 16 -5.65 -1.14 2.46
C LEU A 16 -6.47 -0.41 1.40
N VAL A 17 -6.13 0.86 1.17
CA VAL A 17 -6.74 1.68 0.12
C VAL A 17 -5.63 2.49 -0.53
N LYS A 18 -5.28 2.14 -1.76
CA LYS A 18 -4.25 2.83 -2.53
C LYS A 18 -4.85 3.27 -3.87
N PHE A 19 -4.80 4.57 -4.14
CA PHE A 19 -5.19 5.14 -5.43
C PHE A 19 -3.93 5.61 -6.15
N TYR A 20 -3.75 5.16 -7.40
CA TYR A 20 -2.67 5.60 -8.28
C TYR A 20 -3.09 6.81 -9.12
N THR A 21 -4.39 6.94 -9.41
CA THR A 21 -4.97 8.12 -10.04
C THR A 21 -5.42 9.12 -8.96
N PRO A 22 -5.16 10.43 -9.11
CA PRO A 22 -5.60 11.41 -8.14
C PRO A 22 -7.12 11.51 -8.10
N VAL A 23 -7.73 11.16 -6.96
CA VAL A 23 -9.18 11.24 -6.73
C VAL A 23 -9.44 12.01 -5.43
N TYR A 24 -10.48 12.84 -5.39
CA TYR A 24 -10.88 13.61 -4.21
C TYR A 24 -11.38 12.70 -3.06
N LEU A 25 -11.04 13.00 -1.80
CA LEU A 25 -11.32 12.13 -0.64
C LEU A 25 -12.81 11.72 -0.49
N PRO A 26 -13.79 12.65 -0.54
CA PRO A 26 -15.21 12.30 -0.53
C PRO A 26 -15.62 11.30 -1.61
N LYS A 27 -15.03 11.43 -2.80
CA LYS A 27 -15.26 10.52 -3.92
C LYS A 27 -14.62 9.16 -3.67
N GLN A 28 -13.42 9.10 -3.10
CA GLN A 28 -12.78 7.83 -2.71
C GLN A 28 -13.64 7.01 -1.75
N LYS A 29 -14.25 7.66 -0.75
CA LYS A 29 -15.14 6.99 0.20
C LYS A 29 -16.39 6.43 -0.49
N LEU A 30 -17.01 7.23 -1.36
CA LEU A 30 -18.18 6.84 -2.13
C LEU A 30 -17.87 5.63 -3.03
N LEU A 31 -16.72 5.65 -3.73
CA LEU A 31 -16.26 4.54 -4.56
C LEU A 31 -16.12 3.25 -3.74
N LEU A 32 -15.53 3.32 -2.53
CA LEU A 32 -15.37 2.15 -1.66
C LEU A 32 -16.73 1.57 -1.25
N GLU A 33 -17.69 2.41 -0.84
CA GLU A 33 -19.03 1.98 -0.43
C GLU A 33 -19.78 1.31 -1.59
N GLN A 34 -19.72 1.91 -2.80
CA GLN A 34 -20.34 1.34 -3.99
C GLN A 34 -19.70 0.01 -4.40
N VAL A 35 -18.37 -0.09 -4.38
CA VAL A 35 -17.64 -1.33 -4.70
C VAL A 35 -18.00 -2.43 -3.70
N HIS A 36 -18.08 -2.11 -2.41
CA HIS A 36 -18.49 -3.08 -1.38
C HIS A 36 -19.94 -3.53 -1.57
N GLU A 37 -20.87 -2.62 -1.88
CA GLU A 37 -22.27 -2.96 -2.14
C GLU A 37 -22.39 -3.92 -3.35
N LEU A 38 -21.68 -3.62 -4.44
CA LEU A 38 -21.66 -4.45 -5.64
C LEU A 38 -21.11 -5.86 -5.38
N ILE A 39 -20.06 -5.97 -4.56
CA ILE A 39 -19.44 -7.26 -4.23
C ILE A 39 -20.27 -8.04 -3.20
N SER A 40 -20.86 -7.36 -2.21
CA SER A 40 -21.63 -7.99 -1.13
C SER A 40 -22.98 -8.56 -1.59
N GLN A 41 -23.56 -8.04 -2.67
CA GLN A 41 -24.82 -8.55 -3.22
C GLN A 41 -24.63 -9.83 -4.06
N ARG A 42 -23.39 -10.19 -4.41
CA ARG A 42 -23.09 -11.30 -5.32
C ARG A 42 -22.79 -12.59 -4.56
N ASN A 43 -23.43 -13.68 -4.98
CA ASN A 43 -23.24 -15.01 -4.43
C ASN A 43 -21.98 -15.65 -5.07
N SER A 44 -21.02 -16.08 -4.24
CA SER A 44 -19.72 -16.62 -4.68
C SER A 44 -19.80 -17.89 -5.52
N ASP A 45 -20.92 -18.61 -5.46
CA ASP A 45 -21.02 -19.96 -6.02
C ASP A 45 -21.50 -20.01 -7.48
N PHE A 46 -22.06 -18.90 -8.00
CA PHE A 46 -22.70 -18.86 -9.32
C PHE A 46 -22.19 -17.76 -10.27
N GLN A 47 -21.37 -16.82 -9.79
CA GLN A 47 -20.92 -15.66 -10.58
C GLN A 47 -19.41 -15.55 -10.57
N SER A 48 -18.83 -15.37 -11.76
CA SER A 48 -17.40 -15.15 -11.96
C SER A 48 -16.90 -13.89 -11.23
N SER A 49 -15.61 -13.87 -10.87
CA SER A 49 -14.84 -12.74 -10.30
C SER A 49 -14.80 -11.45 -11.16
N PHE A 50 -15.64 -11.38 -12.19
CA PHE A 50 -15.69 -10.27 -13.14
C PHE A 50 -16.83 -9.33 -12.78
N LEU A 51 -16.50 -8.05 -12.64
CA LEU A 51 -17.43 -6.94 -12.81
C LEU A 51 -16.97 -6.14 -14.02
N VAL A 52 -17.56 -6.45 -15.18
CA VAL A 52 -17.66 -5.47 -16.27
C VAL A 52 -18.78 -4.54 -15.86
N THR A 53 -18.46 -3.32 -15.45
CA THR A 53 -19.45 -2.33 -15.05
C THR A 53 -19.71 -1.39 -16.23
N PRO A 54 -20.87 -1.44 -16.91
CA PRO A 54 -21.34 -0.30 -17.68
C PRO A 54 -21.96 0.76 -16.73
N PRO A 55 -22.13 2.01 -17.19
CA PRO A 55 -21.61 3.22 -16.56
C PRO A 55 -22.56 3.79 -15.52
N SER A 56 -22.11 3.98 -14.28
CA SER A 56 -22.67 4.98 -13.35
C SER A 56 -21.80 5.18 -12.11
N LEU A 57 -20.49 4.95 -12.20
CA LEU A 57 -19.59 5.30 -11.09
C LEU A 57 -19.43 6.81 -10.90
N LEU A 58 -20.05 7.68 -11.73
CA LEU A 58 -20.00 9.15 -11.59
C LEU A 58 -21.19 9.97 -12.16
N THR A 59 -22.38 9.42 -12.42
CA THR A 59 -23.50 10.25 -12.94
C THR A 59 -24.30 10.95 -11.84
N THR A 60 -23.65 11.70 -10.93
CA THR A 60 -24.37 12.62 -10.03
C THR A 60 -23.61 13.92 -9.78
N SER A 61 -23.04 14.54 -10.81
CA SER A 61 -22.92 16.00 -10.84
C SER A 61 -22.37 16.43 -12.17
N SER A 62 -23.19 17.20 -12.87
CA SER A 62 -22.90 17.96 -14.07
C SER A 62 -21.78 18.97 -13.82
N ASP A 63 -20.54 18.54 -13.67
CA ASP A 63 -19.37 19.40 -13.70
C ASP A 63 -18.32 18.73 -14.59
N SER A 64 -18.21 19.29 -15.79
CA SER A 64 -17.17 19.04 -16.76
C SER A 64 -15.79 19.32 -16.16
N ASP A 65 -15.07 18.28 -15.76
CA ASP A 65 -13.60 18.26 -15.82
C ASP A 65 -13.08 16.82 -15.69
N SER A 66 -12.79 16.25 -16.86
CA SER A 66 -11.77 15.22 -17.13
C SER A 66 -11.77 13.96 -16.24
N LEU A 67 -12.85 13.19 -16.31
CA LEU A 67 -12.73 11.73 -16.40
C LEU A 67 -13.66 11.36 -17.55
N ASP A 68 -13.13 11.49 -18.77
CA ASP A 68 -13.78 10.97 -19.96
C ASP A 68 -14.18 9.51 -19.72
N ASP A 69 -15.24 9.06 -20.39
CA ASP A 69 -15.84 7.73 -20.35
C ASP A 69 -14.82 6.59 -20.60
N GLU A 70 -13.89 6.37 -19.67
CA GLU A 70 -13.03 5.19 -19.64
C GLU A 70 -13.86 4.07 -19.00
N ASP A 71 -14.05 3.00 -19.76
CA ASP A 71 -14.73 1.80 -19.32
C ASP A 71 -13.90 1.14 -18.20
N ILE A 72 -14.10 1.58 -16.97
CA ILE A 72 -13.38 1.06 -15.81
C ILE A 72 -13.99 -0.29 -15.40
N GLN A 73 -13.12 -1.30 -15.32
CA GLN A 73 -13.47 -2.63 -14.87
C GLN A 73 -13.05 -2.84 -13.41
N ILE A 74 -13.84 -3.62 -12.68
CA ILE A 74 -13.54 -3.99 -11.28
C ILE A 74 -13.29 -5.49 -11.24
N ILE A 75 -12.11 -5.86 -10.77
CA ILE A 75 -11.69 -7.25 -10.66
C ILE A 75 -11.44 -7.53 -9.20
N TYR A 76 -12.09 -8.56 -8.65
CA TYR A 76 -11.92 -8.89 -7.24
C TYR A 76 -11.78 -10.39 -7.02
N LYS A 77 -11.13 -10.77 -5.93
CA LYS A 77 -11.07 -12.14 -5.45
C LYS A 77 -11.18 -12.17 -3.93
N ASN A 78 -11.95 -13.13 -3.42
CA ASN A 78 -12.12 -13.32 -1.99
C ASN A 78 -11.07 -14.30 -1.46
N TYR A 79 -10.35 -13.89 -0.41
CA TYR A 79 -9.51 -14.78 0.40
C TYR A 79 -9.98 -14.70 1.85
N ALA A 80 -10.51 -15.83 2.35
CA ALA A 80 -11.08 -15.98 3.69
C ALA A 80 -12.19 -14.94 4.03
N THR A 81 -11.81 -13.85 4.71
CA THR A 81 -12.70 -12.76 5.16
C THR A 81 -12.46 -11.45 4.41
N LEU A 82 -11.47 -11.41 3.53
CA LEU A 82 -11.03 -10.20 2.83
C LEU A 82 -11.33 -10.26 1.34
N TYR A 83 -11.79 -9.14 0.80
CA TYR A 83 -11.91 -8.90 -0.64
C TYR A 83 -10.69 -8.13 -1.11
N PHE A 84 -9.94 -8.74 -2.03
CA PHE A 84 -8.86 -8.09 -2.77
C PHE A 84 -9.46 -7.58 -4.08
N THR A 85 -9.53 -6.27 -4.23
CA THR A 85 -10.22 -5.61 -5.34
C THR A 85 -9.30 -4.64 -6.06
N PHE A 86 -9.25 -4.76 -7.38
CA PHE A 86 -8.44 -3.96 -8.28
C PHE A 86 -9.38 -3.23 -9.23
N ILE A 87 -9.16 -1.93 -9.36
CA ILE A 87 -9.88 -1.07 -10.31
C ILE A 87 -8.92 -0.81 -11.46
N VAL A 88 -9.29 -1.28 -12.64
CA VAL A 88 -8.44 -1.27 -13.83
C VAL A 88 -9.19 -0.70 -15.03
N ASP A 89 -8.44 -0.25 -16.01
CA ASP A 89 -8.94 0.15 -17.32
C ASP A 89 -9.32 -1.08 -18.18
N ASP A 90 -10.22 -0.91 -19.17
CA ASP A 90 -10.67 -1.95 -20.11
C ASP A 90 -9.54 -2.54 -20.97
N GLN A 91 -8.42 -1.81 -21.08
CA GLN A 91 -7.25 -2.28 -21.83
C GLN A 91 -6.44 -3.37 -21.09
N GLU A 92 -6.66 -3.55 -19.78
CA GLU A 92 -5.96 -4.57 -19.00
C GLU A 92 -6.66 -5.93 -19.08
N SER A 93 -5.88 -7.01 -19.16
CA SER A 93 -6.46 -8.36 -19.17
C SER A 93 -6.93 -8.76 -17.77
N GLU A 94 -8.17 -9.22 -17.67
CA GLU A 94 -8.77 -9.55 -16.38
C GLU A 94 -8.11 -10.79 -15.75
N LEU A 95 -7.73 -11.76 -16.58
CA LEU A 95 -7.01 -12.95 -16.14
C LEU A 95 -5.61 -12.61 -15.61
N ALA A 96 -4.93 -11.63 -16.22
CA ALA A 96 -3.62 -11.17 -15.75
C ALA A 96 -3.73 -10.49 -14.37
N ILE A 97 -4.78 -9.69 -14.14
CA ILE A 97 -5.02 -9.07 -12.84
C ILE A 97 -5.41 -10.11 -11.78
N LEU A 98 -6.16 -11.15 -12.15
CA LEU A 98 -6.47 -12.24 -11.21
C LEU A 98 -5.22 -13.04 -10.82
N ASP A 99 -4.29 -13.25 -11.76
CA ASP A 99 -3.00 -13.87 -11.48
C ASP A 99 -2.14 -12.94 -10.59
N LEU A 100 -2.12 -11.64 -10.88
CA LEU A 100 -1.44 -10.65 -10.04
C LEU A 100 -1.97 -10.63 -8.60
N ILE A 101 -3.29 -10.72 -8.42
CA ILE A 101 -3.91 -10.85 -7.09
C ILE A 101 -3.43 -12.14 -6.39
N GLN A 102 -3.26 -13.25 -7.13
CA GLN A 102 -2.72 -14.49 -6.58
C GLN A 102 -1.25 -14.33 -6.16
N THR A 103 -0.41 -13.76 -7.02
CA THR A 103 1.00 -13.44 -6.74
C THR A 103 1.13 -12.54 -5.51
N PHE A 104 0.25 -11.53 -5.38
CA PHE A 104 0.24 -10.62 -4.24
C PHE A 104 -0.09 -11.34 -2.93
N VAL A 105 -1.13 -12.17 -2.90
CA VAL A 105 -1.46 -12.95 -1.70
C VAL A 105 -0.36 -13.97 -1.37
N GLU A 106 0.27 -14.57 -2.38
CA GLU A 106 1.40 -15.48 -2.17
C GLU A 106 2.63 -14.75 -1.60
N ALA A 107 2.92 -13.53 -2.07
CA ALA A 107 3.98 -12.69 -1.51
C ALA A 107 3.70 -12.32 -0.05
N LEU A 108 2.45 -11.96 0.28
CA LEU A 108 2.05 -11.69 1.66
C LEU A 108 2.19 -12.92 2.55
N ASP A 109 1.79 -14.10 2.07
CA ASP A 109 1.89 -15.34 2.84
C ASP A 109 3.35 -15.71 3.16
N ARG A 110 4.27 -15.48 2.23
CA ARG A 110 5.71 -15.68 2.44
C ARG A 110 6.32 -14.64 3.38
N CYS A 111 5.93 -13.37 3.28
CA CYS A 111 6.43 -12.30 4.15
C CYS A 111 5.95 -12.45 5.61
N PHE A 112 4.72 -12.91 5.83
CA PHE A 112 4.12 -13.04 7.17
C PHE A 112 4.21 -14.46 7.78
N THR A 113 4.75 -15.45 7.05
CA THR A 113 4.83 -16.86 7.49
C THR A 113 3.46 -17.39 7.95
N GLU A 114 2.50 -17.47 7.02
CA GLU A 114 1.05 -17.68 7.23
C GLU A 114 0.30 -16.38 7.53
N VAL A 115 -0.30 -15.77 6.50
CA VAL A 115 -0.97 -14.47 6.62
C VAL A 115 -2.36 -14.59 7.25
N SER A 116 -2.64 -13.80 8.29
CA SER A 116 -3.99 -13.59 8.83
C SER A 116 -4.47 -12.15 8.62
N GLU A 117 -5.80 -11.93 8.62
CA GLU A 117 -6.36 -10.57 8.57
C GLU A 117 -5.83 -9.68 9.70
N LEU A 118 -5.57 -10.27 10.88
CA LEU A 118 -5.05 -9.55 12.02
C LEU A 118 -3.63 -9.02 11.74
N ASP A 119 -2.77 -9.83 11.13
CA ASP A 119 -1.40 -9.43 10.81
C ASP A 119 -1.37 -8.28 9.80
N LEU A 120 -2.28 -8.27 8.83
CA LEU A 120 -2.45 -7.17 7.89
C LEU A 120 -2.89 -5.86 8.55
N ILE A 121 -3.62 -5.93 9.68
CA ILE A 121 -4.03 -4.76 10.46
C ILE A 121 -2.88 -4.24 11.32
N PHE A 122 -2.14 -5.14 11.98
CA PHE A 122 -1.06 -4.75 12.89
C PHE A 122 0.18 -4.28 12.13
N ASN A 123 0.52 -4.93 11.02
CA ASN A 123 1.71 -4.67 10.21
C ASN A 123 1.34 -4.11 8.83
N TRP A 124 0.51 -3.06 8.81
CA TRP A 124 0.06 -2.45 7.56
C TRP A 124 1.21 -1.85 6.73
N GLN A 125 2.30 -1.44 7.37
CA GLN A 125 3.47 -0.93 6.66
C GLN A 125 4.10 -2.00 5.78
N THR A 126 4.25 -3.21 6.28
CA THR A 126 4.78 -4.34 5.49
C THR A 126 3.83 -4.70 4.35
N LEU A 127 2.52 -4.65 4.58
CA LEU A 127 1.51 -4.83 3.53
C LEU A 127 1.65 -3.76 2.42
N GLU A 128 1.85 -2.49 2.79
CA GLU A 128 2.07 -1.41 1.82
C GLU A 128 3.40 -1.60 1.07
N SER A 129 4.50 -1.93 1.76
CA SER A 129 5.79 -2.21 1.12
C SER A 129 5.70 -3.36 0.11
N VAL A 130 5.00 -4.45 0.45
CA VAL A 130 4.78 -5.56 -0.50
C VAL A 130 3.98 -5.10 -1.71
N LEU A 131 2.95 -4.27 -1.51
CA LEU A 131 2.17 -3.72 -2.63
C LEU A 131 3.05 -2.83 -3.53
N GLU A 132 3.92 -2.01 -2.95
CA GLU A 132 4.78 -1.06 -3.68
C GLU A 132 5.89 -1.76 -4.49
N GLU A 133 6.39 -2.91 -4.04
CA GLU A 133 7.32 -3.73 -4.83
C GLU A 133 6.65 -4.39 -6.05
N ILE A 134 5.34 -4.67 -5.96
CA ILE A 134 4.58 -5.29 -7.06
C ILE A 134 4.06 -4.21 -8.02
N ILE A 135 3.53 -3.10 -7.50
CA ILE A 135 2.81 -2.10 -8.29
C ILE A 135 3.27 -0.71 -7.88
N GLN A 136 3.72 0.05 -8.87
CA GLN A 136 4.10 1.45 -8.68
C GLN A 136 3.49 2.31 -9.78
N GLY A 137 2.84 3.41 -9.38
CA GLY A 137 2.23 4.35 -10.32
C GLY A 137 1.15 3.72 -11.22
N GLY A 138 0.50 2.64 -10.78
CA GLY A 138 -0.52 1.95 -11.56
C GLY A 138 0.01 0.96 -12.61
N MET A 139 1.32 0.68 -12.60
CA MET A 139 1.97 -0.33 -13.44
C MET A 139 2.59 -1.44 -12.59
N VAL A 140 2.61 -2.66 -13.12
CA VAL A 140 3.23 -3.82 -12.48
C VAL A 140 4.75 -3.77 -12.70
N ILE A 141 5.52 -3.88 -11.61
CA ILE A 141 6.98 -3.77 -11.60
C ILE A 141 7.63 -5.15 -11.51
N ASP A 142 7.26 -5.95 -10.51
CA ASP A 142 7.75 -7.33 -10.33
C ASP A 142 6.59 -8.30 -10.09
N THR A 143 6.75 -9.51 -10.61
CA THR A 143 5.82 -10.64 -10.45
C THR A 143 6.50 -11.83 -9.79
N ASN A 144 7.82 -11.78 -9.59
CA ASN A 144 8.56 -12.85 -8.94
C ASN A 144 8.47 -12.71 -7.43
N VAL A 145 7.68 -13.60 -6.81
CA VAL A 145 7.48 -13.64 -5.36
C VAL A 145 8.79 -13.70 -4.58
N SER A 146 9.81 -14.42 -5.06
CA SER A 146 11.08 -14.55 -4.35
C SER A 146 11.88 -13.25 -4.31
N ASN A 147 11.83 -12.46 -5.40
CA ASN A 147 12.48 -11.16 -5.46
C ASN A 147 11.76 -10.16 -4.54
N ILE A 148 10.43 -10.12 -4.63
CA ILE A 148 9.58 -9.23 -3.81
C ILE A 148 9.86 -9.44 -2.32
N VAL A 149 9.87 -10.69 -1.86
CA VAL A 149 10.14 -11.01 -0.44
C VAL A 149 11.54 -10.54 -0.03
N SER A 150 12.55 -10.73 -0.90
CA SER A 150 13.92 -10.28 -0.62
C SER A 150 14.01 -8.76 -0.51
N SER A 151 13.38 -8.02 -1.42
CA SER A 151 13.35 -6.55 -1.37
C SER A 151 12.67 -6.04 -0.11
N VAL A 152 11.52 -6.62 0.27
CA VAL A 152 10.78 -6.24 1.48
C VAL A 152 11.58 -6.53 2.74
N ASP A 153 12.30 -7.65 2.80
CA ASP A 153 13.20 -7.98 3.90
C ASP A 153 14.37 -6.98 4.05
N GLU A 154 14.93 -6.53 2.93
CA GLU A 154 15.96 -5.50 2.92
C GLU A 154 15.43 -4.16 3.42
N LEU A 155 14.22 -3.76 2.98
CA LEU A 155 13.55 -2.55 3.44
C LEU A 155 13.23 -2.60 4.94
N ASN A 156 12.75 -3.74 5.44
CA ASN A 156 12.47 -3.93 6.87
C ASN A 156 13.76 -3.86 7.70
N ARG A 157 14.88 -4.44 7.23
CA ARG A 157 16.18 -4.31 7.90
C ARG A 157 16.72 -2.88 7.91
N ALA A 158 16.52 -2.14 6.81
CA ALA A 158 17.00 -0.77 6.69
C ALA A 158 16.21 0.19 7.61
N SER A 159 14.90 -0.02 7.76
CA SER A 159 14.07 0.79 8.66
C SER A 159 14.46 0.60 10.12
N GLU A 160 14.76 -0.62 10.57
CA GLU A 160 15.29 -0.90 11.92
C GLU A 160 16.65 -0.24 12.18
N GLN A 161 17.53 -0.20 11.17
CA GLN A 161 18.84 0.46 11.29
C GLN A 161 18.74 1.99 11.39
N SER A 162 17.72 2.59 10.78
CA SER A 162 17.50 4.03 10.84
C SER A 162 17.14 4.49 12.26
N ASP A 163 16.33 3.72 12.98
CA ASP A 163 15.90 4.04 14.35
C ASP A 163 17.05 3.86 15.37
N GLY A 164 17.93 2.87 15.13
CA GLY A 164 19.16 2.68 15.91
C GLY A 164 20.27 3.71 15.61
N SER A 165 20.25 4.35 14.44
CA SER A 165 21.27 5.32 14.02
C SER A 165 21.09 6.68 14.70
N VAL A 166 19.86 7.11 14.97
CA VAL A 166 19.58 8.38 15.68
C VAL A 166 20.06 8.31 17.14
N ALA A 167 19.86 7.17 17.81
CA ALA A 167 20.36 6.93 19.17
C ALA A 167 21.90 6.82 19.25
N ARG A 168 22.54 6.30 18.20
CA ARG A 168 24.01 6.20 18.10
C ARG A 168 24.68 7.54 17.78
N LEU A 169 24.05 8.39 16.97
CA LEU A 169 24.55 9.74 16.67
C LEU A 169 24.44 10.68 17.89
N ALA A 170 23.39 10.52 18.71
CA ALA A 170 23.24 11.29 19.94
C ALA A 170 24.30 10.93 21.01
N SER A 171 24.74 9.66 21.08
CA SER A 171 25.72 9.21 22.07
C SER A 171 27.18 9.45 21.65
N SER A 172 27.51 9.36 20.35
CA SER A 172 28.88 9.57 19.85
C SER A 172 29.23 11.05 19.64
N SER A 173 28.26 11.89 19.27
CA SER A 173 28.52 13.31 18.99
C SER A 173 28.55 14.17 20.27
N PHE A 174 27.81 13.80 21.32
CA PHE A 174 27.82 14.54 22.58
C PHE A 174 29.06 14.23 23.44
N SER A 175 29.52 12.98 23.44
CA SER A 175 30.71 12.55 24.19
C SER A 175 31.99 13.16 23.62
N SER A 176 32.14 13.16 22.28
CA SER A 176 33.32 13.72 21.62
C SER A 176 33.40 15.25 21.74
N ALA A 177 32.26 15.96 21.67
CA ALA A 177 32.20 17.42 21.82
C ALA A 177 32.47 17.87 23.28
N LEU A 178 31.96 17.14 24.28
CA LEU A 178 32.26 17.42 25.69
C LEU A 178 33.72 17.13 26.06
N GLN A 179 34.33 16.09 25.48
CA GLN A 179 35.75 15.81 25.69
C GLN A 179 36.64 16.86 25.02
N ALA A 180 36.23 17.39 23.85
CA ALA A 180 36.90 18.52 23.21
C ALA A 180 36.75 19.83 24.00
N PHE A 181 35.61 20.07 24.64
CA PHE A 181 35.42 21.24 25.52
C PHE A 181 36.16 21.12 26.86
N ALA A 182 36.28 19.90 27.41
CA ALA A 182 37.02 19.64 28.64
C ALA A 182 38.55 19.62 28.46
N SER A 183 39.04 19.36 27.24
CA SER A 183 40.48 19.39 26.91
C SER A 183 40.94 20.70 26.23
N GLY A 184 40.01 21.51 25.72
CA GLY A 184 40.27 22.76 25.01
C GLY A 184 40.13 24.02 25.86
N GLY A 185 41.14 24.32 26.69
CA GLY A 185 41.70 25.68 26.78
C GLY A 185 40.85 26.88 27.24
N PHE A 186 39.67 26.73 27.85
CA PHE A 186 38.89 27.89 28.33
C PHE A 186 39.54 28.63 29.53
N ALA A 187 40.55 28.05 30.19
CA ALA A 187 41.26 28.67 31.30
C ALA A 187 42.17 29.85 30.91
N GLN A 188 42.38 30.12 29.61
CA GLN A 188 43.33 31.14 29.15
C GLN A 188 42.72 32.52 28.87
N TRP A 189 41.38 32.66 28.84
CA TRP A 189 40.73 33.96 28.59
C TRP A 189 40.55 34.82 29.86
N ALA A 190 40.73 34.26 31.05
CA ALA A 190 40.46 34.94 32.33
C ALA A 190 41.70 35.48 33.08
N SER A 191 42.88 35.46 32.48
CA SER A 191 44.13 35.93 33.12
C SER A 191 44.97 36.91 32.30
N GLY A 192 44.42 37.45 31.20
CA GLY A 192 45.05 38.52 30.42
C GLY A 192 44.39 39.86 30.73
N GLN A 193 45.20 40.80 31.22
CA GLN A 193 44.89 42.20 31.51
C GLN A 193 44.20 42.96 30.38
#